data_AF-A0AAW0NM36-F1
#
_entry.id   AF-A0AAW0NM36-F1
#
_cell.length_a   1.000
_cell.length_b   1.000
_cell.length_c   1.000
_cell.angle_alpha   90.00
_cell.angle_beta   90.00
_cell.angle_gamma   90.00
#
_symmetry.space_group_name_H-M   'P 1'
#
loop_
_entity.id
_entity.type
_entity.pdbx_description
1 polymer ?
#
loop_
_entity_poly.entity_id
_entity_poly.type
_entity_poly.pdbx_seq_one_letter_code
_entity_poly.pdbx_strand_id
1 'polypeptide(L)'
;MKAAFSLLLLLVTLSCALGKYIPKTGKRIPQTLSRGWGDQLIWAQTYEEALYWSRSKNKPLMVIFHLEDCPHSKALKKVFSEDNEIQKILDEDFVVLNLVYETTDKHLSPDGQYVPRIIFVDPSMTVRADVIGRYSNRMYAYEPSDAKILLDNMKKAKKLLKSEL
;
A
#
# COMPACT_ATOMS: atom_id res chain seq x y z
N MET A 1 31.80 -38.69 2.08
CA MET A 1 30.51 -38.37 2.75
C MET A 1 30.41 -36.98 3.39
N LYS A 2 31.45 -36.10 3.35
CA LYS A 2 31.35 -34.73 3.91
C LYS A 2 30.92 -33.64 2.90
N ALA A 3 31.21 -33.85 1.61
CA ALA A 3 30.89 -32.87 0.55
C ALA A 3 29.38 -32.79 0.24
N ALA A 4 28.66 -33.92 0.31
CA ALA A 4 27.22 -33.96 0.04
C ALA A 4 26.39 -33.22 1.10
N PHE A 5 26.80 -33.28 2.37
CA PHE A 5 26.13 -32.55 3.45
C PHE A 5 26.34 -31.03 3.35
N SER A 6 27.53 -30.59 2.93
CA SER A 6 27.81 -29.16 2.73
C SER A 6 27.01 -28.57 1.57
N LEU A 7 26.73 -29.37 0.53
CA LEU A 7 25.93 -28.93 -0.62
C LEU A 7 24.43 -28.88 -0.28
N LEU A 8 23.91 -29.82 0.53
CA LEU A 8 22.53 -29.77 1.02
C LEU A 8 22.28 -28.58 1.96
N LEU A 9 23.25 -28.23 2.81
CA LEU A 9 23.15 -27.06 3.69
C LEU A 9 23.14 -25.73 2.91
N LEU A 10 23.88 -25.64 1.81
CA LEU A 10 23.86 -24.48 0.91
C LEU A 10 22.53 -24.34 0.14
N LEU A 11 21.90 -25.46 -0.22
CA LEU A 11 20.59 -25.48 -0.91
C LEU A 11 19.43 -25.02 -0.02
N VAL A 12 19.48 -25.27 1.29
CA VAL A 12 18.43 -24.85 2.24
C VAL A 12 18.53 -23.34 2.56
N THR A 13 19.72 -22.75 2.53
CA THR A 13 19.87 -21.31 2.79
C THR A 13 19.42 -20.41 1.63
N LEU A 14 19.30 -20.94 0.41
CA LEU A 14 18.91 -20.13 -0.76
C LEU A 14 17.39 -20.07 -0.99
N SER A 15 16.58 -20.93 -0.35
CA SER A 15 15.11 -20.91 -0.54
C SER A 15 14.39 -19.87 0.32
N CYS A 16 15.06 -19.19 1.25
CA CYS A 16 14.44 -18.22 2.13
C CYS A 16 14.20 -16.83 1.51
N ALA A 17 14.68 -16.57 0.29
CA ALA A 17 14.57 -15.23 -0.33
C ALA A 17 13.30 -15.01 -1.18
N LEU A 18 12.42 -16.00 -1.34
CA LEU A 18 11.26 -15.93 -2.24
C LEU A 18 9.92 -16.35 -1.60
N GLY A 19 9.85 -16.40 -0.26
CA GLY A 19 8.58 -16.60 0.41
C GLY A 19 7.66 -15.39 0.21
N LYS A 20 6.43 -15.60 -0.28
CA LYS A 20 5.38 -14.56 -0.23
C LYS A 20 5.19 -14.11 1.22
N TYR A 21 4.97 -12.82 1.44
CA TYR A 21 4.70 -12.28 2.77
C TYR A 21 3.52 -13.01 3.42
N ILE A 22 3.74 -13.50 4.64
CA ILE A 22 2.71 -14.15 5.46
C ILE A 22 2.21 -13.11 6.48
N PRO A 23 0.91 -12.76 6.48
CA PRO A 23 0.34 -11.79 7.42
C PRO A 23 0.56 -12.18 8.88
N LYS A 24 0.60 -11.17 9.75
CA LYS A 24 0.78 -11.38 11.20
C LYS A 24 -0.37 -12.10 11.89
N THR A 25 -1.56 -12.15 11.31
CA THR A 25 -2.66 -12.95 11.87
C THR A 25 -3.25 -13.85 10.80
N GLY A 26 -3.42 -15.14 11.13
CA GLY A 26 -3.85 -16.21 10.22
C GLY A 26 -5.20 -15.98 9.52
N LYS A 27 -5.54 -16.92 8.61
CA LYS A 27 -6.72 -16.95 7.70
C LYS A 27 -7.81 -15.93 8.07
N ARG A 28 -7.67 -14.71 7.53
CA ARG A 28 -8.71 -13.68 7.57
C ARG A 28 -9.71 -14.00 6.45
N ILE A 29 -11.01 -13.81 6.74
CA ILE A 29 -12.13 -14.05 5.80
C ILE A 29 -11.80 -13.39 4.46
N PRO A 30 -12.07 -14.02 3.29
CA PRO A 30 -11.88 -13.37 2.00
C PRO A 30 -12.68 -12.07 1.97
N GLN A 31 -12.01 -10.95 2.18
CA GLN A 31 -12.63 -9.65 1.98
C GLN A 31 -12.57 -9.40 0.49
N THR A 32 -13.73 -9.48 -0.18
CA THR A 32 -13.90 -9.03 -1.58
C THR A 32 -13.49 -7.57 -1.77
N LEU A 33 -13.28 -6.84 -0.68
CA LEU A 33 -12.81 -5.46 -0.63
C LEU A 33 -11.37 -5.27 -1.15
N SER A 34 -10.51 -6.29 -1.14
CA SER A 34 -9.11 -6.13 -1.59
C SER A 34 -9.01 -5.78 -3.07
N ARG A 35 -9.94 -6.30 -3.89
CA ARG A 35 -9.95 -6.20 -5.36
C ARG A 35 -8.62 -6.60 -6.01
N GLY A 36 -7.83 -7.45 -5.34
CA GLY A 36 -6.51 -7.92 -5.78
C GLY A 36 -5.32 -7.01 -5.43
N TRP A 37 -5.50 -5.97 -4.60
CA TRP A 37 -4.39 -5.11 -4.12
C TRP A 37 -3.61 -5.73 -2.94
N GLY A 38 -4.11 -6.82 -2.36
CA GLY A 38 -3.53 -7.46 -1.18
C GLY A 38 -4.62 -8.18 -0.40
N ASP A 39 -4.94 -9.39 -0.84
CA ASP A 39 -6.06 -10.20 -0.31
C ASP A 39 -5.88 -10.59 1.16
N GLN A 40 -4.65 -10.47 1.65
CA GLN A 40 -4.25 -10.82 2.99
C GLN A 40 -4.33 -9.64 3.98
N LEU A 41 -4.58 -8.42 3.49
CA LEU A 41 -4.72 -7.19 4.29
C LEU A 41 -6.16 -7.04 4.82
N ILE A 42 -6.34 -6.24 5.88
CA ILE A 42 -7.66 -5.79 6.33
C ILE A 42 -7.98 -4.46 5.66
N TRP A 43 -8.99 -4.45 4.80
CA TRP A 43 -9.40 -3.26 4.06
C TRP A 43 -10.56 -2.57 4.77
N ALA A 44 -10.46 -1.25 4.94
CA ALA A 44 -11.61 -0.44 5.32
C ALA A 44 -12.62 -0.40 4.16
N GLN A 45 -13.90 -0.30 4.48
CA GLN A 45 -14.98 -0.27 3.50
C GLN A 45 -15.31 1.15 3.04
N THR A 46 -15.24 2.14 3.94
CA THR A 46 -15.51 3.55 3.63
C THR A 46 -14.38 4.47 4.07
N TYR A 47 -14.37 5.70 3.57
CA TYR A 47 -13.37 6.70 3.94
C TYR A 47 -13.48 7.11 5.41
N GLU A 48 -14.71 7.23 5.93
CA GLU A 48 -14.98 7.58 7.32
C GLU A 48 -14.49 6.49 8.27
N GLU A 49 -14.74 5.21 7.95
CA GLU A 49 -14.20 4.08 8.70
C GLU A 49 -12.67 4.08 8.68
N ALA A 50 -12.08 4.32 7.50
CA ALA A 50 -10.63 4.35 7.34
C ALA A 50 -9.98 5.48 8.14
N LEU A 51 -10.58 6.68 8.16
CA LEU A 51 -10.16 7.81 8.98
C LEU A 51 -10.29 7.50 10.48
N TYR A 52 -11.40 6.88 10.89
CA TYR A 52 -11.61 6.45 12.27
C TYR A 52 -10.54 5.44 12.71
N TRP A 53 -10.23 4.43 11.88
CA TRP A 53 -9.16 3.48 12.16
C TRP A 53 -7.78 4.14 12.18
N SER A 54 -7.50 5.06 11.26
CA SER A 54 -6.23 5.79 11.17
C SER A 54 -5.94 6.53 12.48
N ARG A 55 -6.93 7.30 12.95
CA ARG A 55 -6.84 8.05 14.21
C ARG A 55 -6.78 7.14 15.44
N SER A 56 -7.63 6.12 15.52
CA SER A 56 -7.70 5.23 16.71
C SER A 56 -6.47 4.33 16.85
N LYS A 57 -5.88 3.87 15.74
CA LYS A 57 -4.68 3.02 15.73
C LYS A 57 -3.39 3.84 15.63
N ASN A 58 -3.49 5.16 15.47
CA ASN A 58 -2.37 6.06 15.21
C ASN A 58 -1.49 5.59 14.04
N LYS A 59 -2.12 5.25 12.91
CA LYS A 59 -1.46 4.75 11.70
C LYS A 59 -1.87 5.58 10.50
N PRO A 60 -0.94 5.97 9.60
CA PRO A 60 -1.31 6.66 8.37
C PRO A 60 -2.28 5.81 7.54
N LEU A 61 -3.17 6.49 6.83
CA LEU A 61 -4.09 5.90 5.87
C LEU A 61 -3.50 6.00 4.46
N MET A 62 -3.52 4.89 3.73
CA MET A 62 -3.27 4.85 2.29
C MET A 62 -4.61 4.64 1.55
N VAL A 63 -4.97 5.61 0.70
CA VAL A 63 -6.17 5.56 -0.15
C VAL A 63 -5.75 5.31 -1.60
N ILE A 64 -6.30 4.28 -2.21
CA ILE A 64 -6.04 3.90 -3.60
C ILE A 64 -7.30 4.11 -4.43
N PHE A 65 -7.29 5.10 -5.32
CA PHE A 65 -8.31 5.25 -6.35
C PHE A 65 -7.90 4.47 -7.59
N HIS A 66 -8.78 3.60 -8.06
CA HIS A 66 -8.53 2.76 -9.24
C HIS A 66 -9.82 2.44 -10.00
N LEU A 67 -9.70 1.87 -11.19
CA LEU A 67 -10.84 1.29 -11.91
C LEU A 67 -10.50 -0.15 -12.28
N GLU A 68 -11.48 -1.04 -12.20
CA GLU A 68 -11.31 -2.45 -12.54
C GLU A 68 -10.89 -2.62 -14.01
N ASP A 69 -11.46 -1.82 -14.91
CA ASP A 69 -11.16 -1.85 -16.34
C ASP A 69 -10.21 -0.76 -16.82
N CYS A 70 -9.25 -0.38 -15.98
CA CYS A 70 -8.14 0.48 -16.38
C CYS A 70 -6.84 -0.35 -16.53
N PRO A 71 -6.18 -0.34 -17.71
CA PRO A 71 -4.90 -1.03 -17.91
C PRO A 71 -3.79 -0.57 -16.94
N HIS A 72 -3.71 0.74 -16.67
CA HIS A 72 -2.70 1.29 -15.74
C HIS A 72 -2.96 0.83 -14.30
N SER A 73 -4.22 0.80 -13.86
CA SER A 73 -4.60 0.28 -12.54
C SER A 73 -4.29 -1.21 -12.41
N LYS A 74 -4.62 -2.01 -13.43
CA LYS A 74 -4.31 -3.45 -13.47
C LYS A 74 -2.81 -3.71 -13.38
N ALA A 75 -2.00 -2.95 -14.12
CA ALA A 75 -0.54 -3.11 -14.14
C ALA A 75 0.10 -2.76 -12.79
N LEU A 76 -0.29 -1.62 -12.18
CA LEU A 76 0.23 -1.22 -10.87
C LEU A 76 -0.19 -2.21 -9.77
N LYS A 77 -1.47 -2.64 -9.79
CA LYS A 77 -2.01 -3.60 -8.82
C LYS A 77 -1.21 -4.90 -8.80
N LYS A 78 -0.78 -5.39 -9.96
CA LYS A 78 0.02 -6.62 -10.07
C LYS A 78 1.34 -6.48 -9.30
N VAL A 79 2.14 -5.47 -9.63
CA VAL A 79 3.44 -5.29 -8.95
C VAL A 79 3.26 -4.98 -7.46
N PHE A 80 2.22 -4.23 -7.10
CA PHE A 80 1.91 -3.85 -5.73
C PHE A 80 1.56 -5.05 -4.84
N SER A 81 0.76 -5.98 -5.35
CA SER A 81 0.32 -7.18 -4.62
C SER A 81 1.39 -8.27 -4.55
N GLU A 82 2.31 -8.29 -5.52
CA GLU A 82 3.44 -9.23 -5.56
C GLU A 82 4.65 -8.75 -4.73
N ASP A 83 4.73 -7.46 -4.40
CA ASP A 83 5.84 -6.90 -3.61
C ASP A 83 5.68 -7.16 -2.10
N ASN A 84 6.53 -8.03 -1.59
CA ASN A 84 6.52 -8.44 -0.18
C ASN A 84 6.80 -7.30 0.81
N GLU A 85 7.63 -6.31 0.45
CA GLU A 85 7.96 -5.21 1.36
C GLU A 85 6.80 -4.23 1.46
N ILE A 86 6.17 -3.91 0.32
CA ILE A 86 4.93 -3.12 0.27
C ILE A 86 3.85 -3.81 1.11
N GLN A 87 3.55 -5.08 0.83
CA GLN A 87 2.50 -5.82 1.55
C GLN A 87 2.77 -5.90 3.07
N LYS A 88 4.02 -6.09 3.47
CA LYS A 88 4.43 -6.10 4.87
C LYS A 88 4.21 -4.75 5.54
N ILE A 89 4.67 -3.66 4.92
CA ILE A 89 4.49 -2.31 5.48
C ILE A 89 3.00 -1.99 5.60
N LEU A 90 2.15 -2.41 4.66
CA LEU A 90 0.72 -2.16 4.73
C LEU A 90 0.05 -2.90 5.90
N ASP A 91 0.32 -4.19 6.08
CA ASP A 91 -0.27 -4.98 7.20
C ASP A 91 0.19 -4.44 8.56
N GLU A 92 1.44 -3.99 8.65
CA GLU A 92 2.06 -3.59 9.92
C GLU A 92 1.83 -2.12 10.27
N ASP A 93 1.91 -1.20 9.32
CA ASP A 93 2.08 0.23 9.59
C ASP A 93 0.92 1.09 9.06
N PHE A 94 0.04 0.59 8.19
CA PHE A 94 -1.01 1.41 7.55
C PHE A 94 -2.43 0.96 7.88
N VAL A 95 -3.36 1.90 7.74
CA VAL A 95 -4.75 1.60 7.38
C VAL A 95 -4.85 1.69 5.86
N VAL A 96 -5.59 0.77 5.25
CA VAL A 96 -5.71 0.69 3.79
C VAL A 96 -7.15 0.78 3.33
N LEU A 97 -7.38 1.56 2.28
CA LEU A 97 -8.65 1.74 1.61
C LEU A 97 -8.40 1.75 0.10
N ASN A 98 -9.24 1.07 -0.66
CA ASN A 98 -9.29 1.23 -2.11
C ASN A 98 -10.72 1.55 -2.56
N LEU A 99 -10.83 2.49 -3.48
CA LEU A 99 -12.08 3.02 -4.00
C LEU A 99 -12.08 2.93 -5.53
N VAL A 100 -13.24 2.56 -6.07
CA VAL A 100 -13.53 2.56 -7.52
C VAL A 100 -14.42 3.73 -7.94
N TYR A 101 -14.61 4.68 -7.02
CA TYR A 101 -15.38 5.91 -7.17
C TYR A 101 -14.68 7.03 -6.39
N GLU A 102 -15.00 8.27 -6.72
CA GLU A 102 -14.44 9.46 -6.07
C GLU A 102 -15.18 9.79 -4.77
N THR A 103 -14.48 10.38 -3.79
CA THR A 103 -15.09 10.87 -2.55
C THR A 103 -15.60 12.30 -2.73
N THR A 104 -16.37 12.78 -1.74
CA THR A 104 -16.76 14.20 -1.65
C THR A 104 -15.63 15.11 -1.18
N ASP A 105 -14.55 14.54 -0.62
CA ASP A 105 -13.39 15.27 -0.12
C ASP A 105 -12.47 15.69 -1.27
N LYS A 106 -12.50 16.99 -1.59
CA LYS A 106 -11.69 17.58 -2.65
C LYS A 106 -10.19 17.52 -2.37
N HIS A 107 -9.77 17.35 -1.11
CA HIS A 107 -8.35 17.19 -0.77
C HIS A 107 -7.78 15.85 -1.26
N LEU A 108 -8.61 14.89 -1.66
CA LEU A 108 -8.19 13.63 -2.29
C LEU A 108 -8.09 13.69 -3.83
N SER A 109 -8.25 14.87 -4.43
CA SER A 109 -8.07 15.08 -5.88
C SER A 109 -7.47 16.47 -6.20
N PRO A 110 -6.39 16.90 -5.52
CA PRO A 110 -5.87 18.27 -5.64
C PRO A 110 -5.32 18.60 -7.05
N ASP A 111 -4.96 17.59 -7.84
CA ASP A 111 -4.45 17.69 -9.22
C ASP A 111 -5.32 16.93 -10.25
N GLY A 112 -6.56 16.59 -9.87
CA GLY A 112 -7.54 15.95 -10.74
C GLY A 112 -7.91 14.52 -10.35
N GLN A 113 -8.84 13.95 -11.13
CA GLN A 113 -9.49 12.65 -10.86
C GLN A 113 -9.02 11.56 -11.84
N TYR A 114 -7.72 11.34 -11.93
CA TYR A 114 -7.14 10.24 -12.73
C TYR A 114 -6.95 8.96 -11.92
N VAL A 115 -6.77 7.83 -12.59
CA VAL A 115 -6.46 6.53 -11.95
C VAL A 115 -5.30 5.81 -12.66
N PRO A 116 -4.49 5.01 -11.93
CA PRO A 116 -4.49 4.85 -10.48
C PRO A 116 -3.92 6.09 -9.76
N ARG A 117 -4.46 6.39 -8.58
CA ARG A 117 -4.03 7.51 -7.73
C ARG A 117 -3.89 7.04 -6.29
N ILE A 118 -2.72 7.27 -5.68
CA ILE A 118 -2.43 6.84 -4.31
C ILE A 118 -2.17 8.07 -3.45
N ILE A 119 -2.98 8.24 -2.41
CA ILE A 119 -2.91 9.36 -1.48
C ILE A 119 -2.68 8.85 -0.06
N PHE A 120 -1.84 9.57 0.68
CA PHE A 120 -1.57 9.30 2.09
C PHE A 120 -2.25 10.35 2.97
N VAL A 121 -2.86 9.90 4.06
CA VAL A 121 -3.50 10.77 5.05
C VAL A 121 -2.90 10.46 6.43
N ASP A 122 -2.45 11.50 7.11
CA ASP A 122 -1.91 11.40 8.48
C ASP A 122 -3.04 11.12 9.50
N PRO A 123 -2.77 10.47 10.64
CA PRO A 123 -3.73 10.33 11.74
C PRO A 123 -4.32 11.65 12.26
N SER A 124 -3.65 12.79 12.00
CA SER A 124 -4.20 14.15 12.20
C SER A 124 -5.35 14.52 11.25
N MET A 125 -5.76 13.61 10.36
CA MET A 125 -6.72 13.82 9.27
C MET A 125 -6.22 14.80 8.20
N THR A 126 -4.90 14.95 8.09
CA THR A 126 -4.26 15.83 7.10
C THR A 126 -3.77 15.02 5.91
N VAL A 127 -4.21 15.39 4.70
CA VAL A 127 -3.67 14.83 3.46
C VAL A 127 -2.19 15.20 3.32
N ARG A 128 -1.33 14.21 3.10
CA ARG A 128 0.13 14.37 2.95
C ARG A 128 0.49 14.84 1.54
N ALA A 129 0.18 16.10 1.25
CA ALA A 129 0.46 16.72 -0.03
C ALA A 129 1.96 16.78 -0.38
N ASP A 130 2.84 16.61 0.60
CA ASP A 130 4.30 16.53 0.44
C ASP A 130 4.78 15.16 -0.09
N VAL A 131 3.91 14.14 -0.12
CA VAL A 131 4.24 12.78 -0.57
C VAL A 131 3.70 12.59 -1.99
N ILE A 132 4.56 12.90 -2.97
CA ILE A 132 4.22 12.88 -4.40
C ILE A 132 5.12 11.90 -5.18
N GLY A 133 4.59 11.33 -6.25
CA GLY A 133 5.29 10.55 -7.25
C GLY A 133 6.11 11.43 -8.19
N ARG A 134 6.52 10.86 -9.33
CA ARG A 134 7.48 11.49 -10.25
C ARG A 134 6.86 12.43 -11.29
N TYR A 135 5.56 12.32 -11.54
CA TYR A 135 4.91 13.01 -12.66
C TYR A 135 4.34 14.35 -12.19
N SER A 136 4.91 15.46 -12.65
CA SER A 136 4.48 16.81 -12.22
C SER A 136 3.04 17.15 -12.61
N ASN A 137 2.52 16.55 -13.69
CA ASN A 137 1.15 16.72 -14.15
C ASN A 137 0.16 15.72 -13.53
N ARG A 138 0.66 14.72 -12.78
CA ARG A 138 -0.11 13.66 -12.10
C ARG A 138 0.66 13.23 -10.85
N MET A 139 0.70 14.11 -9.85
CA MET A 139 1.58 14.03 -8.70
C MET A 139 1.36 12.80 -7.82
N TYR A 140 0.20 12.15 -7.89
CA TYR A 140 -0.15 10.98 -7.09
C TYR A 140 -0.31 9.71 -7.94
N ALA A 141 0.09 9.77 -9.22
CA ALA A 141 0.16 8.60 -10.10
C ALA A 141 1.47 7.83 -9.90
N TYR A 142 1.39 6.51 -10.04
CA TYR A 142 2.53 5.61 -10.03
C TYR A 142 2.37 4.60 -11.17
N GLU A 143 3.44 4.36 -11.90
CA GLU A 143 3.51 3.28 -12.87
C GLU A 143 4.15 2.03 -12.23
N PRO A 144 4.04 0.84 -12.85
CA PRO A 144 4.66 -0.37 -12.31
C PRO A 144 6.18 -0.23 -12.06
N SER A 145 6.86 0.56 -12.89
CA SER A 145 8.29 0.88 -12.76
C SER A 145 8.61 1.77 -11.55
N ASP A 146 7.61 2.43 -10.97
CA ASP A 146 7.75 3.36 -9.86
C ASP A 146 7.55 2.69 -8.49
N ALA A 147 7.47 1.36 -8.43
CA ALA A 147 7.25 0.60 -7.18
C ALA A 147 8.24 1.00 -6.06
N LYS A 148 9.51 1.23 -6.41
CA LYS A 148 10.53 1.71 -5.46
C LYS A 148 10.22 3.12 -4.93
N ILE A 149 9.77 4.02 -5.80
CA ILE A 149 9.38 5.38 -5.41
C ILE A 149 8.15 5.33 -4.49
N LEU A 150 7.18 4.48 -4.83
CA LEU A 150 5.99 4.26 -3.99
C LEU A 150 6.40 3.76 -2.60
N LEU A 151 7.30 2.79 -2.52
CA LEU A 151 7.83 2.26 -1.27
C LEU A 151 8.55 3.32 -0.43
N ASP A 152 9.37 4.16 -1.06
CA ASP A 152 10.03 5.29 -0.38
C ASP A 152 9.02 6.32 0.12
N ASN A 153 7.96 6.57 -0.66
CA ASN A 153 6.84 7.43 -0.27
C ASN A 153 6.01 6.84 0.88
N MET A 154 5.80 5.52 0.93
CA MET A 154 5.19 4.85 2.08
C MET A 154 6.07 5.02 3.33
N LYS A 155 7.39 4.85 3.20
CA LYS A 155 8.35 5.08 4.31
C LYS A 155 8.33 6.54 4.79
N LYS A 156 8.13 7.50 3.88
CA LYS A 156 7.96 8.92 4.20
C LYS A 156 6.63 9.19 4.90
N ALA A 157 5.52 8.64 4.40
CA ALA A 157 4.19 8.78 4.99
C ALA A 157 4.07 8.15 6.39
N LYS A 158 4.84 7.09 6.66
CA LYS A 158 4.94 6.49 8.00
C LYS A 158 5.51 7.45 9.05
N LYS A 159 6.34 8.41 8.65
CA LYS A 159 6.80 9.47 9.54
C LYS A 159 5.67 10.47 9.71
N LEU A 160 4.93 10.31 10.81
CA LEU A 160 3.77 11.14 11.14
C LEU A 160 4.16 12.61 11.26
N LEU A 161 3.21 13.49 10.95
CA LEU A 161 3.37 14.92 11.17
C LEU A 161 3.58 15.19 12.67
N LYS A 162 4.50 16.11 12.98
CA LYS A 162 4.67 16.56 14.36
C LYS A 162 3.46 17.41 14.73
N SER A 163 2.87 17.18 15.90
CA SER A 163 1.96 18.18 16.45
C SER A 163 2.78 19.43 16.73
N GLU A 164 2.41 20.56 16.13
CA GLU A 164 2.88 21.84 16.65
C GLU A 164 2.27 21.97 18.05
N LEU A 165 3.13 21.87 19.08
CA LEU A 165 2.84 22.16 20.47
C LEU A 165 3.34 23.56 20.79
#